data_AF-A0A2M9AQL1-F1
#
_entry.id   AF-A0A2M9AQL1-F1
#
_cell.length_a   1.000
_cell.length_b   1.000
_cell.length_c   1.000
_cell.angle_alpha   90.00
_cell.angle_beta   90.00
_cell.angle_gamma   90.00
#
_symmetry.space_group_name_H-M   'P 1'
#
loop_
_entity.id
_entity.type
_entity.pdbx_description
1 polymer ?
#
loop_
_entity_poly.entity_id
_entity_poly.type
_entity_poly.pdbx_seq_one_letter_code
_entity_poly.pdbx_strand_id
1 'polypeptide(L)'
;MTHTLKLGLQASAILFASVLTTACNKADDTGLEYAPQMYESIPYDPLRQVNTNTVNPMGINERTPVVGTVPSGKLAYYSHIPKDSVGTAERRLRNPYAYTKANLEEGKVLYTRICSHCHGEQGDGQGPVGQKFKGVPNYSAGAYKTMNDAHIYHVIQWGRNRMMPHGSIVNPEERWKIAMYVRVLQAGKGPDGLADLVKVSRDSSEMTDRATQSPVLEAQADKASTTPGQGDQARNGTAK
;
A
#
# COMPACT_ATOMS: atom_id res chain seq x y z
N MET A 1 16.88 -45.16 -60.24
CA MET A 1 15.60 -44.60 -59.73
C MET A 1 15.29 -44.99 -58.29
N THR A 2 15.73 -46.15 -57.78
CA THR A 2 15.42 -46.60 -56.40
C THR A 2 16.22 -45.87 -55.31
N HIS A 3 17.42 -45.37 -55.60
CA HIS A 3 18.30 -44.73 -54.62
C HIS A 3 17.88 -43.29 -54.26
N THR A 4 17.41 -42.53 -55.25
CA THR A 4 16.89 -41.16 -55.07
C THR A 4 15.55 -41.16 -54.32
N LEU A 5 14.71 -42.18 -54.56
CA LEU A 5 13.45 -42.36 -53.83
C LEU A 5 13.69 -42.69 -52.34
N LYS A 6 14.67 -43.56 -52.03
CA LYS A 6 15.02 -43.89 -50.64
C LYS A 6 15.58 -42.69 -49.86
N LEU A 7 16.45 -41.90 -50.49
CA LEU A 7 17.01 -40.68 -49.89
C LEU A 7 15.92 -39.62 -49.64
N GLY A 8 15.00 -39.45 -50.59
CA GLY A 8 13.84 -38.56 -50.40
C GLY A 8 12.93 -38.99 -49.25
N LEU A 9 12.67 -40.30 -49.11
CA LEU A 9 11.85 -40.82 -48.03
C LEU A 9 12.50 -40.63 -46.65
N GLN A 10 13.81 -40.85 -46.55
CA GLN A 10 14.58 -40.65 -45.32
C GLN A 10 14.65 -39.17 -44.92
N ALA A 11 14.89 -38.27 -45.88
CA ALA A 11 14.89 -36.83 -45.62
C ALA A 11 13.51 -36.33 -45.14
N SER A 12 12.43 -36.81 -45.77
CA SER A 12 11.06 -36.50 -45.35
C SER A 12 10.73 -37.05 -43.96
N ALA A 13 11.19 -38.26 -43.62
CA ALA A 13 10.99 -38.84 -42.29
C ALA A 13 11.72 -38.05 -41.20
N ILE A 14 12.95 -37.58 -41.47
CA ILE A 14 13.72 -36.74 -40.54
C ILE A 14 13.04 -35.37 -40.36
N LEU A 15 12.59 -34.75 -41.45
CA LEU A 15 11.83 -33.50 -41.39
C LEU A 15 10.55 -33.65 -40.58
N PHE A 16 9.77 -34.70 -40.83
CA PHE A 16 8.53 -34.96 -40.10
C PHE A 16 8.77 -35.21 -38.60
N ALA A 17 9.80 -35.99 -38.25
CA ALA A 17 10.19 -36.21 -36.87
C ALA A 17 10.65 -34.93 -36.17
N SER A 18 11.36 -34.03 -36.86
CA SER A 18 11.80 -32.74 -36.30
C SER A 18 10.67 -31.75 -36.06
N VAL A 19 9.62 -31.77 -36.90
CA VAL A 19 8.41 -30.95 -36.70
C VAL A 19 7.60 -31.48 -35.51
N LEU A 20 7.49 -32.80 -35.35
CA LEU A 20 6.78 -33.41 -34.21
C LEU A 20 7.42 -33.09 -32.86
N THR A 21 8.76 -32.99 -32.79
CA THR A 21 9.45 -32.66 -31.54
C THR A 21 9.43 -31.15 -31.20
N THR A 22 9.14 -30.28 -32.18
CA THR A 22 9.05 -28.83 -31.99
C THR A 22 7.62 -28.30 -31.88
N ALA A 23 6.62 -29.09 -32.30
CA ALA A 23 5.21 -28.68 -32.33
C ALA A 23 4.53 -28.64 -30.94
N CYS A 24 5.08 -29.34 -29.93
CA CYS A 24 4.44 -29.47 -28.62
C CYS A 24 5.38 -29.03 -27.48
N ASN A 25 5.72 -27.75 -27.38
CA ASN A 25 6.35 -27.26 -26.14
C ASN A 25 6.27 -25.74 -25.91
N LYS A 26 5.12 -25.12 -26.16
CA LYS A 26 4.86 -23.78 -25.63
C LYS A 26 4.18 -23.90 -24.28
N ALA A 27 4.98 -23.93 -23.21
CA ALA A 27 4.46 -23.95 -21.83
C ALA A 27 3.60 -22.70 -21.51
N ASP A 28 3.79 -21.61 -22.28
CA ASP A 28 3.06 -20.35 -22.12
C ASP A 28 1.81 -20.24 -23.01
N ASP A 29 1.40 -21.33 -23.68
CA ASP A 29 0.14 -21.38 -24.43
C ASP A 29 -1.01 -21.74 -23.47
N THR A 30 -2.00 -20.87 -23.36
CA THR A 30 -3.21 -21.10 -22.56
C THR A 30 -4.06 -22.26 -23.09
N GLY A 31 -3.75 -22.76 -24.29
CA GLY A 31 -4.41 -23.88 -24.91
C GLY A 31 -5.68 -23.46 -25.64
N LEU A 32 -6.36 -24.46 -26.20
CA LEU A 32 -7.56 -24.27 -27.00
C LEU A 32 -8.80 -24.40 -26.12
N GLU A 33 -9.57 -23.32 -26.01
CA GLU A 33 -10.82 -23.31 -25.25
C GLU A 33 -11.99 -23.79 -26.12
N TYR A 34 -12.68 -24.85 -25.67
CA TYR A 34 -13.88 -25.35 -26.33
C TYR A 34 -15.11 -24.61 -25.80
N ALA A 35 -15.91 -24.03 -26.71
CA ALA A 35 -17.15 -23.31 -26.40
C ALA A 35 -16.99 -22.20 -25.32
N PRO A 36 -16.22 -21.12 -25.59
CA PRO A 36 -15.88 -20.08 -24.60
C PRO A 36 -17.07 -19.19 -24.17
N GLN A 37 -18.26 -19.46 -24.69
CA GLN A 37 -19.47 -18.73 -24.35
C GLN A 37 -19.73 -18.94 -22.84
N MET A 38 -19.71 -17.86 -22.05
CA MET A 38 -19.83 -17.83 -20.57
C MET A 38 -18.57 -18.12 -19.73
N TYR A 39 -17.39 -18.37 -20.33
CA TYR A 39 -16.13 -18.43 -19.56
C TYR A 39 -15.68 -17.05 -19.12
N GLU A 40 -15.93 -16.08 -20.00
CA GLU A 40 -15.81 -14.66 -19.75
C GLU A 40 -17.15 -14.09 -19.30
N SER A 41 -17.11 -13.28 -18.25
CA SER A 41 -18.25 -12.50 -17.81
C SER A 41 -18.62 -11.48 -18.90
N ILE A 42 -19.91 -11.41 -19.22
CA ILE A 42 -20.47 -10.30 -20.00
C ILE A 42 -20.30 -8.96 -19.24
N PRO A 43 -20.58 -8.87 -17.92
CA PRO A 43 -20.27 -7.65 -17.17
C PRO A 43 -18.77 -7.51 -16.92
N TYR A 44 -18.31 -6.28 -16.64
CA TYR A 44 -16.92 -6.06 -16.22
C TYR A 44 -16.69 -6.55 -14.78
N ASP A 45 -15.78 -7.50 -14.64
CA ASP A 45 -15.31 -7.95 -13.34
C ASP A 45 -14.21 -7.01 -12.79
N PRO A 46 -14.14 -6.81 -11.46
CA PRO A 46 -13.07 -6.02 -10.85
C PRO A 46 -11.69 -6.62 -11.12
N LEU A 47 -10.71 -5.80 -11.53
CA LEU A 47 -9.33 -6.22 -11.81
C LEU A 47 -9.20 -7.27 -12.92
N ARG A 48 -10.23 -7.45 -13.75
CA ARG A 48 -10.20 -8.33 -14.93
C ARG A 48 -10.33 -7.52 -16.20
N GLN A 49 -9.44 -7.80 -17.15
CA GLN A 49 -9.48 -7.20 -18.47
C GLN A 49 -9.09 -8.23 -19.53
N VAL A 50 -10.06 -8.59 -20.36
CA VAL A 50 -9.89 -9.55 -21.47
C VAL A 50 -9.54 -8.80 -22.76
N ASN A 51 -10.24 -7.69 -22.99
CA ASN A 51 -10.10 -6.84 -24.17
C ASN A 51 -9.93 -5.39 -23.74
N THR A 52 -9.30 -4.58 -24.59
CA THR A 52 -9.19 -3.13 -24.35
C THR A 52 -10.57 -2.51 -24.31
N ASN A 53 -10.83 -1.70 -23.28
CA ASN A 53 -12.10 -1.00 -23.15
C ASN A 53 -12.16 0.19 -24.12
N THR A 54 -13.08 0.17 -25.08
CA THR A 54 -13.23 1.23 -26.10
C THR A 54 -13.97 2.47 -25.60
N VAL A 55 -14.66 2.37 -24.46
CA VAL A 55 -15.44 3.46 -23.85
C VAL A 55 -14.58 4.31 -22.89
N ASN A 56 -13.57 3.70 -22.27
CA ASN A 56 -12.59 4.41 -21.45
C ASN A 56 -11.37 4.81 -22.29
N PRO A 57 -11.00 6.10 -22.40
CA PRO A 57 -9.81 6.53 -23.13
C PRO A 57 -8.50 5.89 -22.64
N MET A 58 -8.46 5.43 -21.38
CA MET A 58 -7.31 4.72 -20.81
C MET A 58 -7.22 3.24 -21.24
N GLY A 59 -8.21 2.73 -21.97
CA GLY A 59 -8.26 1.34 -22.43
C GLY A 59 -8.54 0.30 -21.34
N ILE A 60 -8.76 0.73 -20.10
CA ILE A 60 -9.01 -0.14 -18.94
C ILE A 60 -10.46 -0.15 -18.48
N ASN A 61 -10.89 -1.24 -17.84
CA ASN A 61 -12.25 -1.34 -17.30
C ASN A 61 -12.46 -0.46 -16.05
N GLU A 62 -11.42 -0.29 -15.23
CA GLU A 62 -11.47 0.54 -14.04
C GLU A 62 -11.47 2.04 -14.38
N ARG A 63 -12.27 2.79 -13.62
CA ARG A 63 -12.27 4.25 -13.67
C ARG A 63 -11.85 4.83 -12.34
N THR A 64 -11.05 5.89 -12.40
CA THR A 64 -10.75 6.71 -11.22
C THR A 64 -12.01 7.48 -10.81
N PRO A 65 -12.39 7.45 -9.52
CA PRO A 65 -13.44 8.32 -9.01
C PRO A 65 -13.12 9.80 -9.26
N VAL A 66 -14.17 10.62 -9.34
CA VAL A 66 -13.99 12.07 -9.47
C VAL A 66 -13.31 12.62 -8.21
N VAL A 67 -12.42 13.59 -8.40
CA VAL A 67 -11.69 14.20 -7.28
C VAL A 67 -12.67 14.83 -6.29
N GLY A 68 -12.50 14.54 -5.00
CA GLY A 68 -13.34 15.06 -3.92
C GLY A 68 -14.57 14.21 -3.58
N THR A 69 -14.83 13.12 -4.30
CA THR A 69 -15.94 12.21 -3.93
C THR A 69 -15.62 11.46 -2.64
N VAL A 70 -16.55 11.45 -1.70
CA VAL A 70 -16.46 10.69 -0.45
C VAL A 70 -17.49 9.55 -0.47
N PRO A 71 -17.08 8.28 -0.29
CA PRO A 71 -18.03 7.17 -0.21
C PRO A 71 -18.95 7.29 1.00
N SER A 72 -20.20 6.83 0.85
CA SER A 72 -21.15 6.77 1.96
C SER A 72 -20.58 5.98 3.15
N GLY A 73 -20.77 6.48 4.37
CA GLY A 73 -20.26 5.89 5.60
C GLY A 73 -18.74 6.03 5.83
N LYS A 74 -18.00 6.64 4.90
CA LYS A 74 -16.52 6.79 4.99
C LYS A 74 -16.05 8.23 5.20
N LEU A 75 -16.90 9.11 5.73
CA LEU A 75 -16.51 10.50 5.99
C LEU A 75 -15.32 10.61 6.94
N ALA A 76 -15.31 9.80 8.01
CA ALA A 76 -14.22 9.76 9.01
C ALA A 76 -12.95 9.05 8.50
N TYR A 77 -12.98 8.43 7.32
CA TYR A 77 -11.85 7.71 6.74
C TYR A 77 -10.75 8.66 6.24
N TYR A 78 -11.11 9.91 5.97
CA TYR A 78 -10.22 10.94 5.45
C TYR A 78 -10.03 12.04 6.50
N SER A 79 -8.77 12.33 6.85
CA SER A 79 -8.43 13.36 7.83
C SER A 79 -8.54 14.79 7.27
N HIS A 80 -8.61 14.95 5.95
CA HIS A 80 -8.58 16.23 5.24
C HIS A 80 -7.36 17.11 5.60
N ILE A 81 -6.26 16.48 6.05
CA ILE A 81 -5.00 17.15 6.34
C ILE A 81 -4.07 16.99 5.13
N PRO A 82 -3.54 18.08 4.54
CA PRO A 82 -2.63 18.01 3.39
C PRO A 82 -1.34 17.24 3.69
N LYS A 83 -0.72 16.65 2.66
CA LYS A 83 0.49 15.83 2.79
C LYS A 83 1.60 16.55 3.59
N ASP A 84 1.84 17.83 3.29
CA ASP A 84 2.96 18.62 3.82
C ASP A 84 2.67 19.19 5.23
N SER A 85 1.51 18.85 5.82
CA SER A 85 1.02 19.38 7.09
C SER A 85 1.15 18.39 8.26
N VAL A 86 2.30 17.70 8.36
CA VAL A 86 2.55 16.71 9.44
C VAL A 86 2.35 17.32 10.83
N GLY A 87 2.84 18.55 11.07
CA GLY A 87 2.65 19.22 12.37
C GLY A 87 1.18 19.51 12.71
N THR A 88 0.34 19.74 11.70
CA THR A 88 -1.10 19.89 11.90
C THR A 88 -1.74 18.55 12.30
N ALA A 89 -1.29 17.44 11.67
CA ALA A 89 -1.73 16.11 12.06
C ALA A 89 -1.36 15.80 13.52
N GLU A 90 -0.10 16.04 13.91
CA GLU A 90 0.38 15.86 15.28
C GLU A 90 -0.48 16.62 16.31
N ARG A 91 -0.93 17.84 15.97
CA ARG A 91 -1.74 18.67 16.86
C ARG A 91 -3.22 18.27 16.89
N ARG A 92 -3.80 17.90 15.74
CA ARG A 92 -5.26 17.74 15.59
C ARG A 92 -5.75 16.30 15.62
N LEU A 93 -4.96 15.32 15.16
CA LEU A 93 -5.39 13.92 15.16
C LEU A 93 -5.13 13.29 16.51
N ARG A 94 -6.05 12.41 16.92
CA ARG A 94 -5.90 11.56 18.10
C ARG A 94 -6.25 10.14 17.70
N ASN A 95 -5.49 9.19 18.23
CA ASN A 95 -5.75 7.79 18.07
C ASN A 95 -7.02 7.44 18.86
N PRO A 96 -8.13 7.01 18.21
CA PRO A 96 -9.35 6.67 18.92
C PRO A 96 -9.31 5.27 19.55
N TYR A 97 -8.23 4.50 19.32
CA TYR A 97 -8.09 3.12 19.79
C TYR A 97 -7.17 3.04 21.02
N ALA A 98 -7.56 2.21 21.99
CA ALA A 98 -6.76 1.99 23.20
C ALA A 98 -5.56 1.06 22.96
N TYR A 99 -4.51 1.18 23.79
CA TYR A 99 -3.29 0.37 23.78
C TYR A 99 -3.45 -1.05 24.33
N THR A 100 -4.46 -1.75 23.83
CA THR A 100 -4.70 -3.14 24.19
C THR A 100 -3.66 -4.08 23.58
N LYS A 101 -3.44 -5.23 24.23
CA LYS A 101 -2.60 -6.31 23.69
C LYS A 101 -3.03 -6.71 22.28
N ALA A 102 -4.33 -6.85 22.05
CA ALA A 102 -4.88 -7.23 20.75
C ALA A 102 -4.53 -6.21 19.65
N ASN A 103 -4.72 -4.91 19.91
CA ASN A 103 -4.39 -3.86 18.94
C ASN A 103 -2.89 -3.81 18.62
N LEU A 104 -2.02 -4.00 19.62
CA LEU A 104 -0.58 -4.02 19.43
C LEU A 104 -0.09 -5.27 18.68
N GLU A 105 -0.67 -6.44 18.95
CA GLU A 105 -0.36 -7.67 18.22
C GLU A 105 -0.81 -7.61 16.76
N GLU A 106 -1.99 -7.05 16.49
CA GLU A 106 -2.45 -6.81 15.13
C GLU A 106 -1.57 -5.77 14.42
N GLY A 107 -1.22 -4.68 15.11
CA GLY A 107 -0.27 -3.68 14.63
C GLY A 107 1.09 -4.28 14.25
N LYS A 108 1.59 -5.25 15.05
CA LYS A 108 2.81 -6.02 14.74
C LYS A 108 2.65 -6.80 13.44
N VAL A 109 1.56 -7.55 13.27
CA VAL A 109 1.31 -8.34 12.04
C VAL A 109 1.29 -7.43 10.81
N LEU A 110 0.59 -6.31 10.89
CA LEU A 110 0.48 -5.34 9.81
C LEU A 110 1.84 -4.70 9.48
N TYR A 111 2.59 -4.28 10.50
CA TYR A 111 3.94 -3.75 10.33
C TYR A 111 4.88 -4.76 9.68
N THR A 112 4.86 -6.02 10.14
CA THR A 112 5.70 -7.08 9.57
C THR A 112 5.39 -7.29 8.09
N ARG A 113 4.12 -7.25 7.69
CA ARG A 113 3.70 -7.46 6.31
C ARG A 113 4.02 -6.28 5.37
N ILE A 114 4.03 -5.05 5.88
CA ILE A 114 4.03 -3.85 5.02
C ILE A 114 5.28 -2.99 5.21
N CYS A 115 5.78 -2.87 6.44
CA CYS A 115 6.80 -1.88 6.80
C CYS A 115 8.20 -2.49 7.03
N SER A 116 8.26 -3.72 7.55
CA SER A 116 9.51 -4.36 8.00
C SER A 116 10.55 -4.54 6.90
N HIS A 117 10.12 -4.70 5.64
CA HIS A 117 11.03 -4.87 4.49
C HIS A 117 11.98 -3.69 4.32
N CYS A 118 11.53 -2.48 4.66
CA CYS A 118 12.35 -1.26 4.64
C CYS A 118 12.87 -0.92 6.04
N HIS A 119 12.00 -0.96 7.06
CA HIS A 119 12.31 -0.45 8.40
C HIS A 119 12.99 -1.46 9.33
N GLY A 120 13.05 -2.73 8.95
CA GLY A 120 13.57 -3.82 9.79
C GLY A 120 12.57 -4.27 10.85
N GLU A 121 12.75 -5.48 11.37
CA GLU A 121 11.91 -6.01 12.46
C GLU A 121 12.08 -5.21 13.75
N GLN A 122 13.29 -4.71 13.99
CA GLN A 122 13.61 -3.88 15.15
C GLN A 122 13.27 -2.40 14.96
N GLY A 123 12.83 -1.98 13.76
CA GLY A 123 12.58 -0.57 13.46
C GLY A 123 13.85 0.28 13.39
N ASP A 124 14.99 -0.34 13.13
CA ASP A 124 16.33 0.28 13.09
C ASP A 124 16.76 0.72 11.68
N GLY A 125 15.86 0.56 10.69
CA GLY A 125 16.12 0.88 9.28
C GLY A 125 16.97 -0.16 8.55
N GLN A 126 17.24 -1.32 9.17
CA GLN A 126 18.09 -2.38 8.59
C GLN A 126 17.32 -3.44 7.79
N GLY A 127 16.08 -3.14 7.39
CA GLY A 127 15.32 -4.02 6.50
C GLY A 127 16.07 -4.27 5.18
N PRO A 128 15.88 -5.43 4.52
CA PRO A 128 16.62 -5.80 3.32
C PRO A 128 16.52 -4.76 2.19
N VAL A 129 15.37 -4.10 2.07
CA VAL A 129 15.17 -2.99 1.12
C VAL A 129 15.78 -1.69 1.65
N GLY A 130 15.66 -1.44 2.96
CA GLY A 130 16.21 -0.24 3.60
C GLY A 130 17.72 -0.09 3.44
N GLN A 131 18.45 -1.21 3.51
CA GLN A 131 19.90 -1.25 3.28
C GLN A 131 20.30 -0.81 1.87
N LYS A 132 19.43 -1.02 0.87
CA LYS A 132 19.66 -0.59 -0.52
C LYS A 132 19.23 0.86 -0.75
N PHE A 133 18.10 1.27 -0.18
CA PHE A 133 17.59 2.63 -0.38
C PHE A 133 18.38 3.68 0.40
N LYS A 134 18.92 3.37 1.59
CA LYS A 134 19.57 4.30 2.53
C LYS A 134 18.64 5.44 2.99
N GLY A 135 18.84 5.93 4.22
CA GLY A 135 18.03 7.03 4.78
C GLY A 135 16.68 6.59 5.36
N VAL A 136 16.47 5.29 5.57
CA VAL A 136 15.37 4.79 6.40
C VAL A 136 15.70 5.07 7.87
N PRO A 137 14.79 5.69 8.64
CA PRO A 137 15.09 6.08 10.01
C PRO A 137 15.16 4.88 10.96
N ASN A 138 16.00 5.02 11.99
CA ASN A 138 15.92 4.20 13.19
C ASN A 138 14.93 4.86 14.17
N TYR A 139 13.84 4.17 14.48
CA TYR A 139 12.79 4.69 15.35
C TYR A 139 13.23 4.91 16.79
N SER A 140 14.18 4.14 17.28
CA SER A 140 14.71 4.27 18.65
C SER A 140 15.73 5.40 18.82
N ALA A 141 16.05 6.14 17.73
CA ALA A 141 17.10 7.13 17.70
C ALA A 141 16.61 8.54 17.30
N GLY A 142 17.29 9.56 17.84
CA GLY A 142 17.11 10.96 17.46
C GLY A 142 15.67 11.45 17.59
N ALA A 143 15.24 12.28 16.63
CA ALA A 143 13.91 12.87 16.62
C ALA A 143 12.76 11.87 16.41
N TYR A 144 13.05 10.64 15.94
CA TYR A 144 12.02 9.63 15.67
C TYR A 144 11.52 8.95 16.94
N LYS A 145 12.31 8.95 18.02
CA LYS A 145 11.96 8.31 19.29
C LYS A 145 10.71 8.91 19.96
N THR A 146 10.48 10.20 19.73
CA THR A 146 9.42 10.97 20.39
C THR A 146 8.26 11.33 19.47
N MET A 147 8.23 10.83 18.24
CA MET A 147 7.12 11.08 17.31
C MET A 147 5.84 10.38 17.80
N ASN A 148 4.75 11.15 17.89
CA ASN A 148 3.46 10.66 18.36
C ASN A 148 2.72 9.84 17.28
N ASP A 149 1.64 9.16 17.69
CA ASP A 149 0.84 8.31 16.81
C ASP A 149 0.33 9.05 15.57
N ALA A 150 -0.08 10.31 15.74
CA ALA A 150 -0.64 11.12 14.67
C ALA A 150 0.40 11.45 13.59
N HIS A 151 1.66 11.67 13.98
CA HIS A 151 2.77 11.79 13.03
C HIS A 151 2.87 10.54 12.17
N ILE A 152 2.95 9.38 12.83
CA ILE A 152 3.18 8.10 12.17
C ILE A 152 1.99 7.79 11.24
N TYR A 153 0.76 7.95 11.72
CA TYR A 153 -0.46 7.80 10.94
C TYR A 153 -0.44 8.65 9.66
N HIS A 154 -0.09 9.93 9.78
CA HIS A 154 -0.07 10.86 8.65
C HIS A 154 1.02 10.51 7.64
N VAL A 155 2.20 10.12 8.11
CA VAL A 155 3.30 9.64 7.25
C VAL A 155 2.92 8.34 6.54
N ILE A 156 2.19 7.41 7.18
CA ILE A 156 1.69 6.21 6.50
C ILE A 156 0.69 6.59 5.39
N GLN A 157 -0.24 7.50 5.67
CA GLN A 157 -1.23 7.94 4.69
C GLN A 157 -0.59 8.61 3.46
N TRP A 158 0.36 9.53 3.68
CA TRP A 158 0.85 10.43 2.63
C TRP A 158 2.28 10.17 2.16
N GLY A 159 3.04 9.34 2.88
CA GLY A 159 4.47 9.21 2.68
C GLY A 159 5.23 10.41 3.25
N ARG A 160 6.57 10.30 3.25
CA ARG A 160 7.47 11.39 3.63
C ARG A 160 8.84 11.17 3.00
N ASN A 161 9.41 12.23 2.41
CA ASN A 161 10.68 12.16 1.69
C ASN A 161 10.65 11.04 0.63
N ARG A 162 11.51 10.03 0.78
CA ARG A 162 11.62 8.87 -0.13
C ARG A 162 10.66 7.73 0.20
N MET A 163 9.90 7.84 1.30
CA MET A 163 8.85 6.89 1.64
C MET A 163 7.58 7.25 0.88
N MET A 164 7.11 6.34 0.03
CA MET A 164 5.86 6.48 -0.72
C MET A 164 4.62 6.37 0.21
N PRO A 165 3.48 6.94 -0.18
CA PRO A 165 2.23 6.79 0.56
C PRO A 165 1.75 5.34 0.59
N HIS A 166 1.31 4.88 1.76
CA HIS A 166 0.71 3.55 1.97
C HIS A 166 -0.79 3.65 2.28
N GLY A 167 -1.39 4.85 2.16
CA GLY A 167 -2.80 5.07 2.47
C GLY A 167 -3.79 4.27 1.61
N SER A 168 -3.39 3.80 0.44
CA SER A 168 -4.21 2.96 -0.44
C SER A 168 -4.26 1.49 -0.02
N ILE A 169 -3.26 1.00 0.73
CA ILE A 169 -3.14 -0.41 1.11
C ILE A 169 -3.33 -0.67 2.61
N VAL A 170 -3.31 0.39 3.43
CA VAL A 170 -3.57 0.34 4.87
C VAL A 170 -4.78 1.21 5.19
N ASN A 171 -5.81 0.64 5.80
CA ASN A 171 -6.99 1.39 6.21
C ASN A 171 -6.71 2.25 7.48
N PRO A 172 -7.49 3.30 7.79
CA PRO A 172 -7.29 4.17 8.94
C PRO A 172 -7.16 3.45 10.28
N GLU A 173 -7.94 2.40 10.52
CA GLU A 173 -7.86 1.62 11.75
C GLU A 173 -6.51 0.91 11.86
N GLU A 174 -6.13 0.20 10.80
CA GLU A 174 -4.85 -0.48 10.70
C GLU A 174 -3.68 0.50 10.82
N ARG A 175 -3.78 1.72 10.28
CA ARG A 175 -2.74 2.75 10.42
C ARG A 175 -2.53 3.15 11.87
N TRP A 176 -3.61 3.29 12.64
CA TRP A 176 -3.49 3.56 14.08
C TRP A 176 -2.83 2.40 14.80
N LYS A 177 -3.22 1.15 14.50
CA LYS A 177 -2.58 -0.04 15.10
C LYS A 177 -1.10 -0.15 14.73
N ILE A 178 -0.72 0.12 13.49
CA ILE A 178 0.69 0.20 13.06
C ILE A 178 1.41 1.32 13.81
N ALA A 179 0.80 2.51 13.93
CA ALA A 179 1.39 3.62 14.66
C ALA A 179 1.68 3.23 16.11
N MET A 180 0.74 2.57 16.79
CA MET A 180 0.94 2.05 18.15
C MET A 180 2.10 1.05 18.23
N TYR A 181 2.23 0.15 17.25
CA TYR A 181 3.34 -0.79 17.21
C TYR A 181 4.69 -0.10 16.92
N VAL A 182 4.72 0.95 16.08
CA VAL A 182 5.94 1.76 15.89
C VAL A 182 6.36 2.42 17.21
N ARG A 183 5.42 2.82 18.07
CA ARG A 183 5.74 3.34 19.42
C ARG A 183 6.40 2.27 20.31
N VAL A 184 6.06 0.98 20.13
CA VAL A 184 6.78 -0.13 20.77
C VAL A 184 8.23 -0.16 20.31
N LEU A 185 8.46 -0.07 19.00
CA LEU A 185 9.82 -0.11 18.42
C LEU A 185 10.67 1.11 18.82
N GLN A 186 10.05 2.28 19.00
CA GLN A 186 10.73 3.48 19.52
C GLN A 186 11.31 3.28 20.93
N ALA A 187 10.81 2.31 21.73
CA ALA A 187 11.38 1.96 23.03
C ALA A 187 12.78 1.31 22.91
N GLY A 188 13.18 0.86 21.72
CA GLY A 188 14.51 0.29 21.45
C GLY A 188 14.69 -1.16 21.91
N LYS A 189 13.62 -1.82 22.37
CA LYS A 189 13.61 -3.23 22.75
C LYS A 189 13.07 -4.14 21.64
N GLY A 190 12.79 -3.60 20.46
CA GLY A 190 12.20 -4.36 19.37
C GLY A 190 10.80 -4.90 19.69
N PRO A 191 10.40 -6.04 19.11
CA PRO A 191 9.15 -6.72 19.42
C PRO A 191 8.97 -7.06 20.91
N ASP A 192 10.04 -7.24 21.66
CA ASP A 192 9.98 -7.58 23.10
C ASP A 192 9.43 -6.43 23.95
N GLY A 193 9.52 -5.19 23.46
CA GLY A 193 8.96 -4.01 24.12
C GLY A 193 7.42 -3.99 24.16
N LEU A 194 6.74 -4.89 23.42
CA LEU A 194 5.28 -4.92 23.35
C LEU A 194 4.65 -5.16 24.72
N ALA A 195 5.27 -6.02 25.53
CA ALA A 195 4.80 -6.33 26.88
C ALA A 195 4.82 -5.11 27.81
N ASP A 196 5.76 -4.17 27.59
CA ASP A 196 5.89 -2.98 28.42
C ASP A 196 4.74 -1.99 28.16
N LEU A 197 4.38 -1.76 26.90
CA LEU A 197 3.27 -0.85 26.57
C LEU A 197 1.89 -1.43 26.92
N VAL A 198 1.73 -2.76 26.87
CA VAL A 198 0.50 -3.41 27.34
C VAL A 198 0.27 -3.20 28.84
N LYS A 199 1.34 -3.21 29.65
CA LYS A 199 1.24 -2.96 31.09
C LYS A 199 0.84 -1.52 31.38
N VAL A 200 1.48 -0.55 30.71
CA VAL A 200 1.14 0.87 30.82
C VAL A 200 -0.34 1.10 30.51
N SER A 201 -0.87 0.51 29.44
CA SER A 201 -2.30 0.64 29.08
C SER A 201 -3.28 -0.02 30.06
N ARG A 202 -2.84 -1.01 30.85
CA ARG A 202 -3.68 -1.70 31.83
C ARG A 202 -3.74 -0.94 33.16
N ASP A 203 -2.64 -0.30 33.52
CA ASP A 203 -2.55 0.53 34.73
C ASP A 203 -3.11 1.94 34.50
N SER A 204 -3.15 2.42 33.25
CA SER A 204 -3.89 3.61 32.83
C SER A 204 -5.30 3.24 32.36
N SER A 205 -6.29 3.26 33.25
CA SER A 205 -7.71 3.13 32.88
C SER A 205 -8.27 4.35 32.12
N GLU A 206 -7.43 5.34 31.83
CA GLU A 206 -7.82 6.54 31.10
C GLU A 206 -7.51 6.40 29.61
N MET A 207 -8.49 6.78 28.78
CA MET A 207 -8.26 7.13 27.39
C MET A 207 -7.06 8.08 27.28
N THR A 208 -5.94 7.56 26.78
CA THR A 208 -4.69 8.25 26.40
C THR A 208 -4.27 9.43 27.29
N ASP A 209 -3.28 9.20 28.14
CA ASP A 209 -2.66 10.20 29.02
C ASP A 209 -2.35 11.54 28.30
N ARG A 210 -3.02 12.59 28.77
CA ARG A 210 -2.91 13.98 28.32
C ARG A 210 -1.48 14.52 28.41
N ALA A 211 -0.63 13.94 29.27
CA ALA A 211 0.77 14.34 29.43
C ALA A 211 1.63 14.10 28.17
N THR A 212 1.27 13.12 27.33
CA THR A 212 1.93 12.90 26.01
C THR A 212 1.33 13.74 24.88
N GLN A 213 0.36 14.60 25.17
CA GLN A 213 -0.50 15.28 24.19
C GLN A 213 -0.64 16.80 24.42
N SER A 214 0.41 17.48 24.91
CA SER A 214 0.34 18.93 25.13
C SER A 214 0.11 19.69 23.81
N PRO A 215 -0.97 20.50 23.68
CA PRO A 215 -1.26 21.26 22.46
C PRO A 215 -0.42 22.55 22.39
N VAL A 216 0.19 22.80 21.23
CA VAL A 216 0.61 24.17 20.85
C VAL A 216 -0.61 24.85 20.23
N LEU A 217 -1.18 25.78 20.98
CA LEU A 217 -2.35 26.58 20.59
C LEU A 217 -1.91 27.67 19.62
N GLU A 218 -2.01 27.42 18.31
CA GLU A 218 -2.14 28.47 17.31
C GLU A 218 -2.65 27.88 15.98
N ALA A 219 -3.80 28.36 15.53
CA ALA A 219 -4.41 27.95 14.27
C ALA A 219 -4.05 28.98 13.19
N GLN A 220 -3.41 28.53 12.11
CA GLN A 220 -3.23 29.34 10.89
C GLN A 220 -4.16 28.76 9.83
N ALA A 221 -5.31 29.42 9.65
CA ALA A 221 -6.38 28.98 8.75
C ALA A 221 -6.21 29.53 7.31
N ASP A 222 -5.09 30.19 7.02
CA ASP A 222 -5.07 31.20 5.96
C ASP A 222 -4.19 30.83 4.76
N LYS A 223 -3.66 29.60 4.68
CA LYS A 223 -2.72 29.21 3.60
C LYS A 223 -3.16 27.95 2.86
N ALA A 224 -3.56 28.14 1.60
CA ALA A 224 -3.86 27.07 0.66
C ALA A 224 -2.60 26.25 0.31
N SER A 225 -2.77 24.93 0.15
CA SER A 225 -1.69 23.98 -0.17
C SER A 225 -1.37 24.01 -1.68
N THR A 226 -0.13 24.32 -2.05
CA THR A 226 0.34 24.44 -3.44
C THR A 226 1.04 23.18 -3.96
N THR A 227 0.56 21.98 -3.62
CA THR A 227 1.28 20.73 -3.96
C THR A 227 1.22 20.45 -5.47
N PRO A 228 2.37 20.36 -6.17
CA PRO A 228 2.41 19.98 -7.60
C PRO A 228 1.99 18.52 -7.79
N GLY A 229 1.15 18.26 -8.80
CA GLY A 229 0.63 16.92 -9.13
C GLY A 229 -0.89 16.75 -8.98
N GLN A 230 -1.62 17.81 -8.62
CA GLN A 230 -3.06 17.86 -8.88
C GLN A 230 -3.27 18.20 -10.35
N GLY A 231 -4.08 17.39 -11.04
CA GLY A 231 -4.54 17.71 -12.39
C GLY A 231 -5.15 19.12 -12.42
N ASP A 232 -5.17 19.70 -13.62
CA ASP A 232 -5.64 21.06 -13.86
C ASP A 232 -6.93 21.38 -13.10
N GLN A 233 -7.07 22.64 -12.70
CA GLN A 233 -8.32 23.16 -12.13
C GLN A 233 -9.49 22.69 -12.99
N ALA A 234 -10.44 22.00 -12.36
CA ALA A 234 -11.64 21.54 -13.02
C ALA A 234 -12.27 22.72 -13.77
N ARG A 235 -12.24 22.67 -15.11
CA ARG A 235 -13.06 23.56 -15.92
C ARG A 235 -14.49 23.14 -15.66
N ASN A 236 -15.25 23.96 -14.94
CA ASN A 236 -16.69 23.84 -14.88
C ASN A 236 -17.19 23.83 -16.32
N GLY A 237 -17.66 22.67 -16.79
CA GLY A 237 -18.33 22.56 -18.07
C GLY A 237 -19.61 23.39 -18.00
N THR A 238 -19.73 24.41 -18.83
CA THR A 238 -21.02 25.04 -19.11
C THR A 238 -21.79 24.09 -20.02
N ALA A 239 -22.90 23.54 -19.51
CA ALA A 239 -23.87 22.86 -20.35
C ALA A 239 -24.46 23.88 -21.35
N LYS A 240 -24.50 23.51 -22.63
CA LYS A 240 -25.45 24.04 -23.61
C LYS A 240 -26.60 23.06 -23.73
#